data_AF-S5TI30-F1
#
_entry.id   AF-S5TI30-F1
#
_cell.length_a   1.000
_cell.length_b   1.000
_cell.length_c   1.000
_cell.angle_alpha   90.00
_cell.angle_beta   90.00
_cell.angle_gamma   90.00
#
_symmetry.space_group_name_H-M   'P 1'
#
loop_
_entity.id
_entity.type
_entity.pdbx_description
1 polymer ?
#
loop_
_entity_poly.entity_id
_entity_poly.type
_entity_poly.pdbx_seq_one_letter_code
_entity_poly.pdbx_strand_id
1 'polypeptide(L)'
;MTTRRLLQWVAAAEPDVVLVCDHLDPVRAPRSHVPLRLDRCVAKLPDQWIPEVLACGAPTVAVVCDESTRVIDALRESLPDRLVPAPARRVLRAAEEIPADRTPLPRRALLGLSGDTSLPLDVDLPDAERLERALQVLGVELSLSVELIARDCTACGVCVKACPAGALSLIDVSDSSTALLHDASLCQGDQRCVDLCPAQAITVAGSDGGAGLQTLETVPVTRCSSCHARFRSDGAELCPPCSFRAANPFGSRMPPGTAPHRDSASD
;
A
#
# COMPACT_ATOMS: atom_id res chain seq x y z
N MET A 1 12.11 0.70 11.16
CA MET A 1 11.95 1.59 12.33
C MET A 1 11.33 0.78 13.45
N THR A 2 11.77 0.92 14.70
CA THR A 2 11.22 0.13 15.81
C THR A 2 9.92 0.76 16.31
N THR A 3 8.82 0.49 15.60
CA THR A 3 7.47 1.08 15.85
C THR A 3 7.00 0.87 17.30
N ARG A 4 7.40 -0.25 17.93
CA ARG A 4 7.07 -0.56 19.34
C ARG A 4 7.41 0.56 20.33
N ARG A 5 8.59 1.17 20.20
CA ARG A 5 9.05 2.21 21.14
C ARG A 5 8.22 3.49 21.01
N LEU A 6 7.89 3.88 19.78
CA LEU A 6 6.99 4.98 19.49
C LEU A 6 5.62 4.74 20.09
N LEU A 7 5.00 3.59 19.79
CA LEU A 7 3.64 3.29 20.24
C LEU A 7 3.55 3.21 21.77
N GLN A 8 4.56 2.65 22.45
CA GLN A 8 4.64 2.64 23.91
C GLN A 8 4.72 4.04 24.52
N TRP A 9 5.45 4.95 23.86
CA TRP A 9 5.51 6.35 24.29
C TRP A 9 4.18 7.06 24.07
N VAL A 10 3.57 6.89 22.89
CA VAL A 10 2.24 7.47 22.57
C VAL A 10 1.20 6.99 23.57
N ALA A 11 1.11 5.69 23.84
CA ALA A 11 0.16 5.12 24.80
C ALA A 11 0.37 5.58 26.24
N ALA A 12 1.59 6.03 26.59
CA ALA A 12 1.89 6.49 27.95
C ALA A 12 1.75 8.01 28.12
N ALA A 13 1.99 8.78 27.06
CA ALA A 13 2.02 10.24 27.11
C ALA A 13 0.79 10.90 26.46
N GLU A 14 0.04 10.16 25.63
CA GLU A 14 -1.11 10.62 24.83
C GLU A 14 -0.87 11.99 24.17
N PRO A 15 0.24 12.19 23.43
CA PRO A 15 0.61 13.50 22.91
C PRO A 15 -0.18 13.84 21.63
N ASP A 16 -0.44 15.13 21.41
CA ASP A 16 -0.75 15.62 20.06
C ASP A 16 0.52 15.55 19.22
N VAL A 17 0.50 14.80 18.13
CA VAL A 17 1.69 14.51 17.31
C VAL A 17 1.70 15.40 16.08
N VAL A 18 2.86 15.94 15.71
CA VAL A 18 3.07 16.64 14.43
C VAL A 18 4.14 15.88 13.63
N LEU A 19 3.77 15.24 12.54
CA LEU A 19 4.69 14.50 11.69
C LEU A 19 5.45 15.43 10.75
N VAL A 20 6.76 15.46 10.91
CA VAL A 20 7.69 16.26 10.11
C VAL A 20 8.57 15.32 9.31
N CYS A 21 8.48 15.40 7.99
CA CYS A 21 9.31 14.57 7.11
C CYS A 21 10.78 15.01 7.16
N ASP A 22 11.68 14.08 6.83
CA ASP A 22 13.13 14.32 6.75
C ASP A 22 13.52 15.48 5.82
N HIS A 23 12.81 15.60 4.69
CA HIS A 23 13.01 16.60 3.63
C HIS A 23 12.34 17.95 3.91
N LEU A 24 11.63 18.10 5.02
CA LEU A 24 10.99 19.36 5.41
C LEU A 24 11.82 20.09 6.47
N ASP A 25 11.68 21.42 6.46
CA ASP A 25 12.25 22.26 7.50
C ASP A 25 11.59 21.98 8.85
N PRO A 26 12.34 22.10 9.97
CA PRO A 26 11.80 21.94 11.31
C PRO A 26 10.57 22.82 11.57
N VAL A 27 9.53 22.21 12.12
CA VAL A 27 8.25 22.89 12.37
C VAL A 27 8.22 23.45 13.78
N ARG A 28 7.81 24.72 13.92
CA ARG A 28 7.60 25.35 15.23
C ARG A 28 6.20 25.05 15.74
N ALA A 29 6.07 24.00 16.54
CA ALA A 29 4.82 23.63 17.19
C ALA A 29 4.72 24.18 18.64
N PRO A 30 3.51 24.42 19.18
CA PRO A 30 3.31 24.73 20.59
C PRO A 30 3.70 23.56 21.48
N ARG A 31 3.97 23.78 22.77
CA ARG A 31 4.36 22.72 23.71
C ARG A 31 3.32 21.60 23.89
N SER A 32 2.06 21.82 23.53
CA SER A 32 1.03 20.78 23.51
C SER A 32 1.20 19.81 22.36
N HIS A 33 1.88 20.20 21.28
CA HIS A 33 2.08 19.41 20.08
C HIS A 33 3.55 19.00 19.99
N VAL A 34 3.82 17.71 19.84
CA VAL A 34 5.16 17.15 19.78
C VAL A 34 5.56 16.91 18.32
N PRO A 35 6.53 17.66 17.78
CA PRO A 35 7.06 17.39 16.45
C PRO A 35 7.83 16.07 16.47
N LEU A 36 7.36 15.10 15.69
CA LEU A 36 8.05 13.85 15.42
C LEU A 36 8.74 13.92 14.06
N ARG A 37 10.07 13.86 14.06
CA ARG A 37 10.90 13.80 12.85
C ARG A 37 10.91 12.38 12.30
N LEU A 38 10.40 12.21 11.10
CA LEU A 38 10.44 10.97 10.35
C LEU A 38 11.80 10.82 9.66
N ASP A 39 12.24 9.57 9.43
CA ASP A 39 13.46 9.24 8.67
C ASP A 39 13.23 9.22 7.15
N ARG A 40 11.99 9.49 6.71
CA ARG A 40 11.51 9.45 5.33
C ARG A 40 10.27 10.31 5.15
N CYS A 41 9.83 10.48 3.91
CA CYS A 41 8.54 11.08 3.60
C CYS A 41 7.37 10.25 4.15
N VAL A 42 6.31 10.93 4.60
CA VAL A 42 5.06 10.31 5.06
C VAL A 42 4.44 9.39 3.99
N ALA A 43 4.57 9.73 2.70
CA ALA A 43 4.09 8.91 1.58
C ALA A 43 4.86 7.59 1.40
N LYS A 44 6.00 7.43 2.07
CA LYS A 44 6.81 6.20 2.06
C LYS A 44 6.74 5.44 3.38
N LEU A 45 5.86 5.87 4.30
CA LEU A 45 5.61 5.12 5.53
C LEU A 45 4.72 3.91 5.22
N PRO A 46 4.85 2.82 6.00
CA PRO A 46 3.87 1.75 5.99
C PRO A 46 2.48 2.27 6.32
N ASP A 47 1.45 1.75 5.65
CA ASP A 47 0.07 2.25 5.75
C ASP A 47 -0.51 2.16 7.17
N GLN A 48 -0.09 1.17 7.97
CA GLN A 48 -0.51 1.03 9.36
C GLN A 48 0.00 2.15 10.26
N TRP A 49 1.11 2.81 9.92
CA TRP A 49 1.87 3.60 10.89
C TRP A 49 1.09 4.75 11.53
N ILE A 50 0.31 5.51 10.75
CA ILE A 50 -0.53 6.62 11.26
C ILE A 50 -1.77 6.10 12.02
N PRO A 51 -2.56 5.15 11.46
CA PRO A 51 -3.62 4.47 12.21
C PRO A 51 -3.17 3.96 13.57
N GLU A 52 -1.98 3.35 13.67
CA GLU A 52 -1.47 2.79 14.92
C GLU A 52 -1.20 3.86 15.97
N VAL A 53 -0.61 5.00 15.57
CA VAL A 53 -0.38 6.13 16.47
C VAL A 53 -1.71 6.67 17.02
N LEU A 54 -2.71 6.83 16.16
CA LEU A 54 -4.07 7.25 16.58
C LEU A 54 -4.73 6.21 17.49
N ALA A 55 -4.67 4.92 17.12
CA ALA A 55 -5.27 3.83 17.87
C ALA A 55 -4.63 3.65 19.26
N CYS A 56 -3.33 3.93 19.37
CA CYS A 56 -2.57 3.89 20.63
C CYS A 56 -2.80 5.09 21.55
N GLY A 57 -3.67 6.04 21.18
CA GLY A 57 -4.13 7.10 22.08
C GLY A 57 -3.65 8.51 21.77
N ALA A 58 -2.94 8.74 20.66
CA ALA A 58 -2.67 10.12 20.22
C ALA A 58 -4.01 10.83 19.90
N PRO A 59 -4.36 11.93 20.58
CA PRO A 59 -5.64 12.61 20.35
C PRO A 59 -5.73 13.13 18.91
N THR A 60 -4.67 13.81 18.48
CA THR A 60 -4.50 14.31 17.12
C THR A 60 -3.15 13.94 16.52
N VAL A 61 -3.12 13.77 15.21
CA VAL A 61 -1.92 13.63 14.38
C VAL A 61 -1.99 14.70 13.30
N ALA A 62 -1.02 15.60 13.27
CA ALA A 62 -0.87 16.61 12.23
C ALA A 62 0.14 16.16 11.18
N VAL A 63 -0.22 16.22 9.90
CA VAL A 63 0.68 15.91 8.78
C VAL A 63 1.05 17.21 8.07
N VAL A 64 2.35 17.54 8.02
CA VAL A 64 2.85 18.81 7.44
C VAL A 64 3.31 18.66 5.98
N CYS A 65 3.19 17.47 5.41
CA CYS A 65 3.60 17.18 4.04
C CYS A 65 2.41 17.26 3.08
N ASP A 66 2.66 17.79 1.89
CA ASP A 66 1.69 17.79 0.78
C ASP A 66 1.57 16.41 0.13
N GLU A 67 2.59 15.55 0.26
CA GLU A 67 2.52 14.16 -0.17
C GLU A 67 1.68 13.33 0.82
N SER A 68 0.85 12.42 0.29
CA SER A 68 0.00 11.52 1.05
C SER A 68 -0.06 10.13 0.43
N THR A 69 -0.42 9.13 1.24
CA THR A 69 -0.88 7.84 0.73
C THR A 69 -2.41 7.83 0.71
N ARG A 70 -2.99 6.88 -0.02
CA ARG A 70 -4.45 6.70 -0.05
C ARG A 70 -5.03 6.46 1.34
N VAL A 71 -4.30 5.74 2.20
CA VAL A 71 -4.70 5.51 3.59
C VAL A 71 -4.74 6.82 4.37
N ILE A 72 -3.76 7.70 4.18
CA ILE A 72 -3.75 9.03 4.81
C ILE A 72 -4.96 9.85 4.35
N ASP A 73 -5.26 9.86 3.06
CA ASP A 73 -6.38 10.64 2.52
C ASP A 73 -7.73 10.09 2.99
N ALA A 74 -7.92 8.78 2.97
CA ALA A 74 -9.13 8.14 3.46
C ALA A 74 -9.31 8.32 4.98
N LEU A 75 -8.21 8.34 5.76
CA LEU A 75 -8.25 8.69 7.18
C LEU A 75 -8.59 10.15 7.41
N ARG A 76 -8.11 11.09 6.57
CA ARG A 76 -8.46 12.52 6.69
C ARG A 76 -9.96 12.72 6.47
N GLU A 77 -10.55 11.98 5.53
CA GLU A 77 -11.99 12.02 5.27
C GLU A 77 -12.80 11.38 6.40
N SER A 78 -12.35 10.23 6.93
CA SER A 78 -13.06 9.49 7.97
C SER A 78 -12.89 10.07 9.39
N LEU A 79 -11.73 10.69 9.67
CA LEU A 79 -11.36 11.23 10.98
C LEU A 79 -10.79 12.67 10.85
N PRO A 80 -11.55 13.64 10.32
CA PRO A 80 -11.07 15.01 10.12
C PRO A 80 -10.68 15.72 11.43
N ASP A 81 -11.30 15.33 12.55
CA ASP A 81 -11.01 15.90 13.88
C ASP A 81 -9.71 15.34 14.50
N ARG A 82 -9.22 14.20 14.03
CA ARG A 82 -8.02 13.54 14.58
C ARG A 82 -6.81 13.64 13.65
N LEU A 83 -7.00 13.58 12.34
CA LEU A 83 -5.94 13.77 11.36
C LEU A 83 -6.00 15.19 10.79
N VAL A 84 -5.33 16.10 11.49
CA VAL A 84 -5.49 17.56 11.32
C VAL A 84 -4.38 18.18 10.46
N PRO A 85 -4.57 19.37 9.88
CA PRO A 85 -3.47 20.11 9.27
C PRO A 85 -2.49 20.64 10.32
N ALA A 86 -1.27 20.98 9.87
CA ALA A 86 -0.24 21.54 10.74
C ALA A 86 -0.71 22.82 11.48
N PRO A 87 -0.39 22.99 12.77
CA PRO A 87 -0.79 24.18 13.51
C PRO A 87 -0.08 25.44 13.00
N ALA A 88 -0.83 26.40 12.45
CA ALA A 88 -0.29 27.63 11.83
C ALA A 88 0.14 28.75 12.81
N ARG A 89 0.33 28.44 14.11
CA ARG A 89 0.52 29.49 15.14
C ARG A 89 1.98 29.88 15.33
N ARG A 90 2.27 31.19 15.39
CA ARG A 90 3.57 31.71 15.84
C ARG A 90 3.75 31.43 17.32
N VAL A 91 4.78 30.65 17.67
CA VAL A 91 5.07 30.28 19.06
C VAL A 91 6.37 30.94 19.52
N LEU A 92 6.35 31.54 20.72
CA LEU A 92 7.52 32.16 21.34
C LEU A 92 8.55 31.13 21.84
N ARG A 93 8.08 29.96 22.31
CA ARG A 93 8.90 28.80 22.69
C ARG A 93 8.38 27.56 22.00
N ALA A 94 9.11 27.09 20.99
CA ALA A 94 8.77 25.88 20.26
C ALA A 94 8.97 24.63 21.13
N ALA A 95 8.17 23.60 20.88
CA ALA A 95 8.45 22.25 21.35
C ALA A 95 9.78 21.75 20.75
N GLU A 96 10.47 20.87 21.48
CA GLU A 96 11.65 20.19 20.96
C GLU A 96 11.21 19.08 20.00
N GLU A 97 11.88 19.01 18.85
CA GLU A 97 11.63 17.99 17.85
C GLU A 97 12.26 16.66 18.28
N ILE A 98 11.48 15.58 18.21
CA ILE A 98 11.89 14.25 18.65
C ILE A 98 12.00 13.34 17.42
N PRO A 99 13.15 12.70 17.16
CA PRO A 99 13.23 11.66 16.13
C PRO A 99 12.30 10.49 16.46
N ALA A 100 11.50 10.05 15.48
CA ALA A 100 10.50 9.00 15.68
C ALA A 100 11.11 7.65 16.10
N ASP A 101 12.38 7.40 15.76
CA ASP A 101 13.15 6.22 16.18
C ASP A 101 13.73 6.33 17.60
N ARG A 102 13.74 7.53 18.19
CA ARG A 102 14.37 7.84 19.48
C ARG A 102 13.39 8.42 20.51
N THR A 103 12.10 8.14 20.37
CA THR A 103 11.07 8.63 21.32
C THR A 103 11.40 8.24 22.77
N PRO A 104 11.12 9.10 23.76
CA PRO A 104 11.42 8.79 25.16
C PRO A 104 10.71 7.53 25.63
N LEU A 105 11.42 6.60 26.26
CA LEU A 105 10.76 5.46 26.90
C LEU A 105 10.17 5.91 28.24
N PRO A 106 8.90 5.60 28.55
CA PRO A 106 8.35 5.89 29.86
C PRO A 106 9.10 5.09 30.94
N ARG A 107 9.31 5.69 32.12
CA ARG A 107 10.07 5.05 33.22
C ARG A 107 9.52 3.67 33.60
N ARG A 108 8.21 3.47 33.52
CA ARG A 108 7.56 2.17 33.78
C ARG A 108 8.00 1.08 32.78
N ALA A 109 8.22 1.44 31.52
CA ALA A 109 8.73 0.52 30.50
C ALA A 109 10.20 0.16 30.75
N LEU A 110 11.02 1.11 31.20
CA LEU A 110 12.41 0.86 31.58
C LEU A 110 12.55 -0.08 32.78
N LEU A 111 11.58 -0.05 33.71
CA LEU A 111 11.58 -0.88 34.91
C LEU A 111 10.95 -2.26 34.69
N GLY A 112 10.57 -2.63 33.46
CA GLY A 112 9.89 -3.90 33.18
C GLY A 112 8.50 -4.01 33.83
N LEU A 113 7.97 -2.90 34.36
CA LEU A 113 6.65 -2.80 35.01
C LEU A 113 5.55 -2.39 34.02
N SER A 114 5.92 -2.19 32.75
CA SER A 114 5.02 -2.26 31.62
C SER A 114 4.85 -3.73 31.21
N GLY A 115 4.46 -4.60 32.14
CA GLY A 115 4.12 -5.98 31.80
C GLY A 115 2.80 -5.97 31.05
N ASP A 116 2.77 -6.41 29.80
CA ASP A 116 1.57 -6.67 28.96
C ASP A 116 0.37 -5.74 29.18
N THR A 117 0.65 -4.47 29.50
CA THR A 117 -0.34 -3.44 29.80
C THR A 117 -0.15 -2.36 28.77
N SER A 118 -1.01 -2.24 27.79
CA SER A 118 -1.40 -3.26 26.81
C SER A 118 -1.53 -2.37 25.60
N LEU A 119 -0.54 -2.36 24.70
CA LEU A 119 -0.77 -1.65 23.45
C LEU A 119 -2.11 -2.20 22.91
N PRO A 120 -3.04 -1.35 22.44
CA PRO A 120 -4.28 -1.84 21.87
C PRO A 120 -4.05 -2.70 20.61
N LEU A 121 -2.79 -2.83 20.19
CA LEU A 121 -2.33 -3.47 18.99
C LEU A 121 -1.17 -4.41 19.30
N ASP A 122 -1.20 -5.59 18.69
CA ASP A 122 -0.08 -6.51 18.69
C ASP A 122 0.91 -6.08 17.59
N VAL A 123 2.08 -5.61 18.02
CA VAL A 123 3.13 -5.08 17.12
C VAL A 123 3.94 -6.17 16.44
N ASP A 124 3.79 -7.42 16.87
CA ASP A 124 4.52 -8.57 16.33
C ASP A 124 3.74 -9.23 15.17
N LEU A 125 2.51 -8.78 14.89
CA LEU A 125 1.71 -9.18 13.73
C LEU A 125 2.24 -8.61 12.41
N PRO A 126 1.90 -9.23 11.26
CA PRO A 126 2.16 -8.64 9.95
C PRO A 126 1.51 -7.26 9.77
N ASP A 127 2.17 -6.40 9.01
CA ASP A 127 1.77 -4.99 8.80
C ASP A 127 0.32 -4.82 8.33
N ALA A 128 -0.16 -5.71 7.45
CA ALA A 128 -1.54 -5.69 6.96
C ALA A 128 -2.56 -5.98 8.08
N GLU A 129 -2.29 -6.96 8.93
CA GLU A 129 -3.16 -7.28 10.08
C GLU A 129 -3.13 -6.16 11.12
N ARG A 130 -1.97 -5.52 11.31
CA ARG A 130 -1.83 -4.36 12.21
C ARG A 130 -2.65 -3.17 11.74
N LEU A 131 -2.68 -2.88 10.44
CA LEU A 131 -3.55 -1.86 9.86
C LEU A 131 -5.03 -2.16 10.18
N GLU A 132 -5.48 -3.39 9.91
CA GLU A 132 -6.86 -3.81 10.17
C GLU A 132 -7.25 -3.62 11.64
N ARG A 133 -6.38 -4.04 12.57
CA ARG A 133 -6.62 -3.86 14.02
C ARG A 133 -6.66 -2.40 14.43
N ALA A 134 -5.77 -1.57 13.89
CA ALA A 134 -5.77 -0.14 14.17
C ALA A 134 -7.08 0.53 13.70
N LEU A 135 -7.52 0.22 12.48
CA LEU A 135 -8.79 0.73 11.95
C LEU A 135 -9.99 0.25 12.77
N GLN A 136 -9.98 -1.02 13.21
CA GLN A 136 -11.02 -1.58 14.08
C GLN A 136 -11.09 -0.84 15.43
N VAL A 137 -9.96 -0.53 16.07
CA VAL A 137 -9.90 0.24 17.32
C VAL A 137 -10.41 1.67 17.11
N LEU A 138 -10.13 2.26 15.93
CA LEU A 138 -10.61 3.59 15.57
C LEU A 138 -12.10 3.61 15.19
N GLY A 139 -12.72 2.45 14.93
CA GLY A 139 -14.09 2.35 14.46
C GLY A 139 -14.28 2.90 13.04
N VAL A 140 -13.24 2.80 12.20
CA VAL A 140 -13.24 3.31 10.83
C VAL A 140 -13.24 2.14 9.85
N GLU A 141 -14.18 2.16 8.91
CA GLU A 141 -14.16 1.29 7.74
C GLU A 141 -13.68 2.11 6.54
N LEU A 142 -12.46 1.82 6.06
CA LEU A 142 -11.92 2.48 4.87
C LEU A 142 -12.29 1.68 3.62
N SER A 143 -13.00 2.30 2.69
CA SER A 143 -13.14 1.78 1.33
C SER A 143 -11.99 2.31 0.48
N LEU A 144 -10.96 1.49 0.29
CA LEU A 144 -9.80 1.81 -0.54
C LEU A 144 -9.88 1.18 -1.94
N SER A 145 -11.06 0.69 -2.32
CA SER A 145 -11.27 0.04 -3.61
C SER A 145 -10.94 1.02 -4.74
N VAL A 146 -10.33 0.51 -5.80
CA VAL A 146 -10.06 1.29 -7.00
C VAL A 146 -10.85 0.77 -8.17
N GLU A 147 -11.28 1.68 -9.03
CA GLU A 147 -11.83 1.28 -10.32
C GLU A 147 -10.68 0.85 -11.23
N LEU A 148 -10.75 -0.38 -11.73
CA LEU A 148 -9.78 -0.94 -12.66
C LEU A 148 -10.38 -0.96 -14.06
N ILE A 149 -9.53 -0.67 -15.05
CA ILE A 149 -9.83 -0.92 -16.46
C ILE A 149 -8.78 -1.91 -16.97
N ALA A 150 -9.22 -2.89 -17.77
CA ALA A 150 -8.32 -3.80 -18.48
C ALA A 150 -8.42 -3.62 -19.99
N ARG A 151 -7.26 -3.61 -20.67
CA ARG A 151 -7.12 -3.65 -22.13
C ARG A 151 -5.94 -4.52 -22.50
N ASP A 152 -6.05 -5.29 -23.57
CA ASP A 152 -4.99 -6.19 -24.05
C ASP A 152 -4.60 -7.28 -23.02
N CYS A 153 -5.51 -7.64 -22.11
CA CYS A 153 -5.28 -8.66 -21.07
C CYS A 153 -4.92 -10.04 -21.65
N THR A 154 -3.75 -10.60 -21.36
CA THR A 154 -3.36 -11.90 -21.93
C THR A 154 -4.02 -13.12 -21.27
N ALA A 155 -4.91 -12.92 -20.29
CA ALA A 155 -5.50 -13.95 -19.44
C ALA A 155 -4.44 -14.85 -18.73
N CYS A 156 -3.27 -14.28 -18.40
CA CYS A 156 -2.16 -15.04 -17.79
C CYS A 156 -2.33 -15.33 -16.28
N GLY A 157 -3.20 -14.59 -15.59
CA GLY A 157 -3.50 -14.79 -14.17
C GLY A 157 -2.46 -14.29 -13.16
N VAL A 158 -1.45 -13.51 -13.59
CA VAL A 158 -0.48 -12.91 -12.66
C VAL A 158 -1.17 -11.96 -11.68
N CYS A 159 -2.08 -11.11 -12.17
CA CYS A 159 -2.83 -10.17 -11.34
C CYS A 159 -3.71 -10.87 -10.28
N VAL A 160 -4.34 -12.00 -10.63
CA VAL A 160 -5.12 -12.84 -9.71
C VAL A 160 -4.25 -13.35 -8.57
N LYS A 161 -3.05 -13.87 -8.88
CA LYS A 161 -2.11 -14.38 -7.87
C LYS A 161 -1.45 -13.28 -7.03
N ALA A 162 -1.29 -12.10 -7.61
CA ALA A 162 -0.66 -10.95 -6.97
C ALA A 162 -1.56 -10.29 -5.93
N CYS A 163 -2.88 -10.35 -6.12
CA CYS A 163 -3.85 -9.71 -5.24
C CYS A 163 -3.99 -10.50 -3.92
N PRO A 164 -3.54 -9.95 -2.78
CA PRO A 164 -3.61 -10.62 -1.48
C PRO A 164 -5.06 -10.75 -0.98
N ALA A 165 -5.91 -9.79 -1.33
CA ALA A 165 -7.32 -9.77 -0.95
C ALA A 165 -8.22 -10.66 -1.83
N GLY A 166 -7.68 -11.24 -2.91
CA GLY A 166 -8.45 -12.10 -3.81
C GLY A 166 -9.52 -11.38 -4.63
N ALA A 167 -9.37 -10.06 -4.85
CA ALA A 167 -10.34 -9.23 -5.56
C ALA A 167 -10.38 -9.44 -7.08
N LEU A 168 -9.52 -10.28 -7.65
CA LEU A 168 -9.45 -10.54 -9.09
C LEU A 168 -9.62 -12.04 -9.36
N SER A 169 -10.35 -12.38 -10.41
CA SER A 169 -10.51 -13.77 -10.85
C SER A 169 -10.54 -13.90 -12.37
N LEU A 170 -10.17 -15.07 -12.87
CA LEU A 170 -10.34 -15.46 -14.26
C LEU A 170 -11.36 -16.58 -14.33
N ILE A 171 -12.42 -16.38 -15.11
CA ILE A 171 -13.45 -17.39 -15.33
C ILE A 171 -13.54 -17.75 -16.82
N ASP A 172 -13.60 -19.03 -17.13
CA ASP A 172 -13.89 -19.48 -18.50
C ASP A 172 -15.38 -19.24 -18.78
N VAL A 173 -15.68 -18.32 -19.69
CA VAL A 173 -17.05 -18.01 -20.13
C VAL A 173 -17.49 -19.01 -21.22
N SER A 174 -16.52 -19.47 -22.02
CA SER A 174 -16.68 -20.54 -23.01
C SER A 174 -15.34 -21.25 -23.23
N ASP A 175 -15.31 -22.28 -24.07
CA ASP A 175 -14.06 -22.96 -24.43
C ASP A 175 -13.02 -22.04 -25.10
N SER A 176 -13.51 -20.95 -25.72
CA SER A 176 -12.72 -19.98 -26.49
C SER A 176 -12.67 -18.58 -25.86
N SER A 177 -13.22 -18.37 -24.66
CA SER A 177 -13.27 -17.05 -24.03
C SER A 177 -13.12 -17.14 -22.51
N THR A 178 -12.22 -16.32 -21.96
CA THR A 178 -12.00 -16.18 -20.52
C THR A 178 -12.24 -14.73 -20.11
N ALA A 179 -13.03 -14.49 -19.07
CA ALA A 179 -13.26 -13.15 -18.53
C ALA A 179 -12.37 -12.88 -17.32
N LEU A 180 -11.74 -11.70 -17.30
CA LEU A 180 -11.11 -11.14 -16.12
C LEU A 180 -12.16 -10.36 -15.34
N LEU A 181 -12.39 -10.78 -14.10
CA LEU A 181 -13.33 -10.13 -13.19
C LEU A 181 -12.60 -9.41 -12.07
N HIS A 182 -13.20 -8.32 -11.60
CA HIS A 182 -12.79 -7.53 -10.45
C HIS A 182 -13.95 -7.41 -9.47
N ASP A 183 -13.76 -7.90 -8.25
CA ASP A 183 -14.69 -7.70 -7.14
C ASP A 183 -14.21 -6.52 -6.31
N ALA A 184 -14.80 -5.36 -6.56
CA ALA A 184 -14.44 -4.14 -5.87
C ALA A 184 -14.77 -4.16 -4.37
N SER A 185 -15.65 -5.06 -3.91
CA SER A 185 -15.94 -5.23 -2.48
C SER A 185 -14.80 -5.88 -1.68
N LEU A 186 -13.94 -6.63 -2.38
CA LEU A 186 -12.72 -7.24 -1.81
C LEU A 186 -11.48 -6.39 -2.10
N CYS A 187 -11.57 -5.40 -2.97
CA CYS A 187 -10.43 -4.62 -3.42
C CYS A 187 -9.94 -3.66 -2.33
N GLN A 188 -8.70 -3.85 -1.89
CA GLN A 188 -8.04 -2.98 -0.91
C GLN A 188 -7.16 -1.89 -1.54
N GLY A 189 -7.16 -1.77 -2.87
CA GLY A 189 -6.43 -0.71 -3.57
C GLY A 189 -4.91 -0.82 -3.55
N ASP A 190 -4.36 -2.01 -3.30
CA ASP A 190 -2.92 -2.28 -3.19
C ASP A 190 -2.15 -2.12 -4.53
N GLN A 191 -2.87 -2.14 -5.65
CA GLN A 191 -2.38 -1.97 -7.03
C GLN A 191 -1.30 -2.96 -7.48
N ARG A 192 -1.07 -4.06 -6.76
CA ARG A 192 -0.13 -5.10 -7.21
C ARG A 192 -0.51 -5.70 -8.55
N CYS A 193 -1.81 -5.73 -8.85
CA CYS A 193 -2.35 -6.16 -10.13
C CYS A 193 -1.91 -5.27 -11.30
N VAL A 194 -1.72 -3.97 -11.06
CA VAL A 194 -1.20 -3.01 -12.05
C VAL A 194 0.30 -3.19 -12.17
N ASP A 195 1.03 -3.16 -11.05
CA ASP A 195 2.49 -3.18 -11.01
C ASP A 195 3.09 -4.46 -11.59
N LEU A 196 2.46 -5.61 -11.33
CA LEU A 196 2.97 -6.92 -11.73
C LEU A 196 2.38 -7.43 -13.05
N CYS A 197 1.52 -6.65 -13.72
CA CYS A 197 0.94 -7.07 -15.00
C CYS A 197 2.02 -7.08 -16.10
N PRO A 198 2.41 -8.24 -16.65
CA PRO A 198 3.50 -8.29 -17.63
C PRO A 198 3.11 -7.68 -18.98
N ALA A 199 1.81 -7.60 -19.27
CA ALA A 199 1.27 -6.96 -20.47
C ALA A 199 0.92 -5.48 -20.25
N GLN A 200 1.07 -4.96 -19.02
CA GLN A 200 0.62 -3.63 -18.62
C GLN A 200 -0.87 -3.38 -18.97
N ALA A 201 -1.65 -4.45 -18.92
CA ALA A 201 -3.04 -4.47 -19.36
C ALA A 201 -4.02 -3.83 -18.39
N ILE A 202 -3.64 -3.61 -17.13
CA ILE A 202 -4.54 -3.13 -16.06
C ILE A 202 -4.10 -1.74 -15.64
N THR A 203 -5.03 -0.81 -15.56
CA THR A 203 -4.79 0.57 -15.08
C THR A 203 -5.89 0.99 -14.10
N VAL A 204 -5.57 1.95 -13.23
CA VAL A 204 -6.56 2.59 -12.34
C VAL A 204 -7.29 3.71 -13.09
N ALA A 205 -8.62 3.69 -13.04
CA ALA A 205 -9.49 4.71 -13.64
C ALA A 205 -9.99 5.74 -12.63
N GLY A 206 -10.16 5.34 -11.36
CA GLY A 206 -10.68 6.18 -10.29
C GLY A 206 -10.49 5.58 -8.91
N SER A 207 -10.73 6.39 -7.88
CA SER A 207 -10.70 6.02 -6.45
C SER A 207 -12.00 5.41 -5.94
N ASP A 208 -13.03 5.39 -6.78
CA ASP A 208 -14.37 4.94 -6.40
C ASP A 208 -14.58 3.58 -7.06
N GLY A 209 -13.92 2.55 -6.53
CA GLY A 209 -14.17 1.18 -6.98
C GLY A 209 -15.65 0.88 -6.77
N GLY A 210 -16.45 0.91 -7.84
CA GLY A 210 -17.90 0.75 -7.77
C GLY A 210 -18.33 -0.50 -7.00
N ALA A 211 -19.60 -0.65 -6.65
CA ALA A 211 -20.01 -1.78 -5.82
C ALA A 211 -20.03 -3.11 -6.60
N GLY A 212 -19.30 -4.11 -6.11
CA GLY A 212 -19.47 -5.53 -6.45
C GLY A 212 -18.60 -6.06 -7.60
N LEU A 213 -19.06 -7.15 -8.21
CA LEU A 213 -18.33 -7.93 -9.21
C LEU A 213 -18.52 -7.33 -10.62
N GLN A 214 -17.42 -6.95 -11.25
CA GLN A 214 -17.38 -6.34 -12.57
C GLN A 214 -16.51 -7.17 -13.53
N THR A 215 -16.93 -7.24 -14.79
CA THR A 215 -16.09 -7.81 -15.86
C THR A 215 -15.21 -6.73 -16.45
N LEU A 216 -13.89 -6.86 -16.28
CA LEU A 216 -12.92 -5.90 -16.80
C LEU A 216 -12.70 -6.10 -18.31
N GLU A 217 -12.48 -7.35 -18.73
CA GLU A 217 -12.28 -7.69 -20.14
C GLU A 217 -12.61 -9.16 -20.39
N THR A 218 -13.31 -9.44 -21.48
CA THR A 218 -13.49 -10.81 -21.99
C THR A 218 -12.47 -11.06 -23.09
N VAL A 219 -11.59 -12.01 -22.85
CA VAL A 219 -10.42 -12.30 -23.67
C VAL A 219 -10.69 -13.51 -24.56
N PRO A 220 -10.53 -13.40 -25.89
CA PRO A 220 -10.56 -14.57 -26.76
C PRO A 220 -9.32 -15.43 -26.50
N VAL A 221 -9.52 -16.69 -26.13
CA VAL A 221 -8.44 -17.64 -25.83
C VAL A 221 -8.52 -18.85 -26.74
N THR A 222 -7.36 -19.39 -27.10
CA THR A 222 -7.26 -20.68 -27.78
C THR A 222 -6.15 -21.52 -27.17
N ARG A 223 -6.09 -22.80 -27.54
CA ARG A 223 -5.01 -23.70 -27.15
C ARG A 223 -3.93 -23.68 -28.22
N CYS A 224 -2.67 -23.55 -27.80
CA CYS A 224 -1.55 -23.64 -28.71
C CYS A 224 -1.46 -25.04 -29.33
N SER A 225 -1.28 -25.12 -30.65
CA SER A 225 -1.11 -26.41 -31.36
C SER A 225 0.18 -27.16 -30.98
N SER A 226 1.18 -26.45 -30.44
CA SER A 226 2.47 -27.03 -30.04
C SER A 226 2.55 -27.41 -28.55
N CYS A 227 2.21 -26.51 -27.63
CA CYS A 227 2.35 -26.75 -26.19
C CYS A 227 1.02 -26.93 -25.45
N HIS A 228 -0.12 -26.79 -26.13
CA HIS A 228 -1.48 -26.89 -25.59
C HIS A 228 -1.85 -25.92 -24.46
N ALA A 229 -0.95 -24.98 -24.12
CA ALA A 229 -1.25 -23.88 -23.21
C ALA A 229 -2.34 -22.98 -23.79
N ARG A 230 -3.23 -22.49 -22.92
CA ARG A 230 -4.20 -21.45 -23.28
C ARG A 230 -3.50 -20.10 -23.36
N PHE A 231 -3.85 -19.32 -24.38
CA PHE A 231 -3.32 -17.97 -24.58
C PHE A 231 -4.33 -17.09 -25.32
N ARG A 232 -4.25 -15.77 -25.12
CA ARG A 232 -4.98 -14.80 -25.94
C ARG A 232 -4.66 -15.01 -27.41
N SER A 233 -5.68 -15.16 -28.26
CA SER A 233 -5.47 -15.30 -29.69
C SER A 233 -6.51 -14.54 -30.50
N ASP A 234 -6.01 -13.73 -31.44
CA ASP A 234 -6.80 -13.05 -32.47
C ASP A 234 -6.74 -13.83 -33.81
N GLY A 235 -6.55 -15.15 -33.76
CA GLY A 235 -6.44 -16.04 -34.93
C GLY A 235 -5.10 -16.76 -35.08
N ALA A 236 -4.16 -16.59 -34.15
CA ALA A 236 -2.91 -17.32 -34.11
C ALA A 236 -3.08 -18.75 -33.55
N GLU A 237 -2.37 -19.73 -34.15
CA GLU A 237 -2.36 -21.13 -33.68
C GLU A 237 -1.25 -21.42 -32.64
N LEU A 238 -0.22 -20.58 -32.60
CA LEU A 238 0.92 -20.71 -31.69
C LEU A 238 0.93 -19.59 -30.66
N CYS A 239 1.17 -19.95 -29.38
CA CYS A 239 1.35 -18.96 -28.34
C CYS A 239 2.66 -18.17 -28.53
N PRO A 240 2.79 -16.96 -27.95
CA PRO A 240 3.97 -16.12 -28.14
C PRO A 240 5.30 -16.83 -27.85
N PRO A 241 5.44 -17.65 -26.78
CA PRO A 241 6.65 -18.45 -26.56
C PRO A 241 6.94 -19.49 -27.65
N CYS A 242 5.93 -20.21 -28.13
CA CYS A 242 6.13 -21.23 -29.16
C CYS A 242 6.44 -20.61 -30.53
N SER A 243 5.75 -19.52 -30.89
CA SER A 243 6.04 -18.74 -32.09
C SER A 243 7.47 -18.20 -32.05
N PHE A 244 7.92 -17.66 -30.91
CA PHE A 244 9.29 -17.19 -30.75
C PHE A 244 10.32 -18.31 -30.91
N ARG A 245 10.11 -19.48 -30.28
CA ARG A 245 11.01 -20.64 -30.39
C ARG A 245 11.07 -21.20 -31.81
N ALA A 246 9.95 -21.25 -32.52
CA ALA A 246 9.92 -21.69 -33.91
C ALA A 246 10.74 -20.75 -34.81
N ALA A 247 10.65 -19.44 -34.58
CA ALA A 247 11.45 -18.45 -35.31
C ALA A 247 12.92 -18.39 -34.85
N ASN A 248 13.22 -18.80 -33.61
CA ASN A 248 14.55 -18.69 -33.00
C ASN A 248 14.95 -20.00 -32.29
N PRO A 249 15.30 -21.08 -33.02
CA PRO A 249 15.55 -22.40 -32.42
C PRO A 249 16.65 -22.42 -31.35
N PHE A 250 17.66 -21.57 -31.51
CA PHE A 250 18.78 -21.43 -30.57
C PHE A 250 18.76 -20.09 -29.82
N GLY A 251 17.71 -19.29 -29.98
CA GLY A 251 17.61 -17.98 -29.37
C GLY A 251 17.08 -18.05 -27.93
N SER A 252 17.67 -17.25 -27.05
CA SER A 252 17.15 -17.01 -25.70
C SER A 252 16.62 -15.59 -25.59
N ARG A 253 15.44 -15.42 -24.99
CA ARG A 253 14.92 -14.10 -24.59
C ARG A 253 14.82 -14.06 -23.07
N MET A 254 15.42 -13.05 -22.47
CA MET A 254 15.22 -12.78 -21.05
C MET A 254 13.83 -12.18 -20.80
N PRO A 255 13.20 -12.48 -19.67
CA PRO A 255 12.01 -11.77 -19.22
C PRO A 255 12.28 -10.25 -19.17
N PRO A 256 11.32 -9.41 -19.57
CA PRO A 256 11.42 -7.98 -19.32
C PRO A 256 11.64 -7.73 -17.81
N GLY A 257 12.54 -6.80 -17.47
CA GLY A 257 12.92 -6.48 -16.08
C GLY A 257 14.11 -7.25 -15.49
N THR A 258 14.71 -8.19 -16.22
CA THR A 258 15.90 -8.94 -15.79
C THR A 258 17.20 -8.53 -16.51
N ALA A 259 17.16 -7.45 -17.30
CA ALA A 259 18.37 -6.88 -17.88
C ALA A 259 19.33 -6.49 -16.74
N PRO A 260 20.61 -6.89 -16.76
CA PRO A 260 21.56 -6.42 -15.76
C PRO A 260 21.58 -4.89 -15.81
N HIS A 261 21.44 -4.26 -14.63
CA HIS A 261 21.75 -2.85 -14.44
C HIS A 261 23.16 -2.64 -15.00
N ARG A 262 23.27 -2.04 -16.18
CA ARG A 262 24.57 -1.57 -16.67
C ARG A 262 24.87 -0.35 -15.83
N ASP A 263 25.64 -0.56 -14.76
CA ASP A 263 26.35 0.51 -14.09
C ASP A 263 27.06 1.31 -15.18
N SER A 264 26.66 2.58 -15.28
CA SER A 264 27.29 3.54 -16.16
C SER A 264 28.64 3.87 -15.54
N ALA A 265 29.61 2.96 -15.70
CA ALA A 265 31.00 3.25 -15.43
C ALA A 265 31.42 4.37 -16.38
N SER A 266 31.76 5.50 -15.78
CA SER A 266 32.41 6.63 -16.39
C SER A 266 33.75 6.18 -17.00
N ASP A 267 33.96 6.51 -18.27
CA ASP A 267 35.26 6.86 -18.86
C ASP A 267 35.00 7.80 -20.05
#